data_AF-A0A7S1RFR3-F1
#
_entry.id   AF-A0A7S1RFR3-F1
#
_cell.length_a   1.000
_cell.length_b   1.000
_cell.length_c   1.000
_cell.angle_alpha   90.00
_cell.angle_beta   90.00
_cell.angle_gamma   90.00
#
_symmetry.space_group_name_H-M   'P 1'
#
loop_
_entity.id
_entity.type
_entity.pdbx_description
1 polymer ?
#
loop_
_entity_poly.entity_id
_entity_poly.type
_entity_poly.pdbx_seq_one_letter_code
_entity_poly.pdbx_strand_id
1 'polypeptide(L)'
;SDEEERRQHPQERDAEPADERPLSARVAGVHAFSDMLRLAPSLQSHATKMPPRELAAVVSAAARVKFYDSEVFQSAVLPAVRRHLSRSRTAFGADEAADLICGLAELNVYDQVIFSRVVEAFADRKHELEDPSRSGRLLAALKRTGHRGDEDFVDYLAQKVKAERYEQHLREIQ
;
A
#
# COMPACT_ATOMS: atom_id res chain seq x y z
N SER A 1 7.52 66.37 -11.25
CA SER A 1 8.36 65.34 -10.63
C SER A 1 7.60 64.84 -9.41
N ASP A 2 6.78 63.82 -9.61
CA ASP A 2 5.96 63.19 -8.57
C ASP A 2 6.01 61.66 -8.81
N GLU A 3 7.22 61.11 -8.68
CA GLU A 3 7.49 59.67 -8.71
C GLU A 3 8.30 59.33 -7.46
N GLU A 4 7.61 59.15 -6.34
CA GLU A 4 8.11 58.62 -5.08
C GLU A 4 6.84 58.29 -4.28
N GLU A 5 6.64 57.19 -3.60
CA GLU A 5 7.42 55.99 -3.34
C GLU A 5 6.48 55.16 -2.44
N ARG A 6 6.49 53.83 -2.56
CA ARG A 6 6.07 52.87 -1.51
C ARG A 6 4.55 52.84 -1.27
N ARG A 7 3.89 51.68 -1.30
CA ARG A 7 4.13 50.54 -0.41
C ARG A 7 3.59 49.28 -1.08
N GLN A 8 4.48 48.48 -1.65
CA GLN A 8 4.18 47.07 -1.89
C GLN A 8 4.32 46.36 -0.53
N HIS A 9 3.17 46.05 0.08
CA HIS A 9 3.12 45.13 1.21
C HIS A 9 3.69 43.78 0.77
N PRO A 10 4.68 43.21 1.49
CA PRO A 10 4.99 41.80 1.32
C PRO A 10 3.73 41.03 1.75
N GLN A 11 3.12 40.30 0.84
CA GLN A 11 2.19 39.24 1.23
C GLN A 11 3.00 38.23 2.03
N GLU A 12 2.88 38.33 3.36
CA GLU A 12 3.20 37.24 4.27
C GLU A 12 2.44 36.02 3.76
N ARG A 13 3.15 35.14 3.06
CA ARG A 13 2.65 33.80 2.76
C ARG A 13 2.51 33.14 4.11
N ASP A 14 1.28 33.01 4.59
CA ASP A 14 0.92 32.15 5.71
C ASP A 14 1.59 30.80 5.51
N ALA A 15 2.69 30.60 6.21
CA ALA A 15 3.34 29.30 6.29
C ALA A 15 2.40 28.45 7.13
N GLU A 16 1.60 27.60 6.47
CA GLU A 16 0.79 26.61 7.17
C GLU A 16 1.70 25.90 8.19
N PRO A 17 1.30 25.84 9.48
CA PRO A 17 2.11 25.20 10.49
C PRO A 17 2.41 23.77 10.05
N ALA A 18 3.70 23.42 10.04
CA ALA A 18 4.14 22.09 9.68
C ALA A 18 3.41 21.07 10.57
N ASP A 19 2.63 20.18 9.96
CA ASP A 19 1.88 19.15 10.67
C ASP A 19 2.84 18.22 11.44
N GLU A 20 2.97 18.47 12.75
CA GLU A 20 3.88 17.77 13.67
C GLU A 20 3.42 16.34 14.00
N ARG A 21 2.27 15.89 13.48
CA ARG A 21 1.78 14.54 13.75
C ARG A 21 2.77 13.48 13.26
N PRO A 22 2.86 12.34 13.97
CA PRO A 22 3.63 11.19 13.48
C PRO A 22 3.24 10.83 12.05
N LEU A 23 4.22 10.44 11.24
CA LEU A 23 4.01 10.15 9.83
C LEU A 23 2.92 9.09 9.60
N SER A 24 2.81 8.11 10.50
CA SER A 24 1.73 7.11 10.51
C SER A 24 0.33 7.73 10.63
N ALA A 25 0.15 8.72 11.50
CA ALA A 25 -1.12 9.44 11.65
C ALA A 25 -1.42 10.31 10.42
N ARG A 26 -0.39 10.91 9.81
CA ARG A 26 -0.53 11.70 8.57
C ARG A 26 -0.95 10.84 7.40
N VAL A 27 -0.32 9.67 7.22
CA VAL A 27 -0.65 8.69 6.16
C VAL A 27 -2.09 8.19 6.30
N ALA A 28 -2.55 7.90 7.52
CA ALA A 28 -3.92 7.46 7.75
C ALA A 28 -4.96 8.50 7.28
N GLY A 29 -4.67 9.79 7.48
CA GLY A 29 -5.54 10.91 7.11
C GLY A 29 -5.48 11.35 5.65
N VAL A 30 -4.71 10.67 4.79
CA VAL A 30 -4.62 11.01 3.36
C VAL A 30 -5.91 10.66 2.64
N HIS A 31 -6.70 11.66 2.26
CA HIS A 31 -7.94 11.44 1.49
C HIS A 31 -7.90 12.09 0.11
N ALA A 32 -6.95 13.00 -0.14
CA ALA A 32 -6.77 13.64 -1.43
C ALA A 32 -5.36 13.38 -2.01
N PHE A 33 -5.26 13.44 -3.34
CA PHE A 33 -3.99 13.34 -4.05
C PHE A 33 -2.99 14.43 -3.63
N SER A 34 -3.47 15.64 -3.33
CA SER A 34 -2.66 16.74 -2.81
C SER A 34 -1.97 16.43 -1.48
N ASP A 35 -2.62 15.63 -0.63
CA ASP A 35 -2.07 15.23 0.67
C ASP A 35 -0.86 14.31 0.46
N MET A 36 -0.96 13.37 -0.47
CA MET A 36 0.17 12.51 -0.86
C MET A 36 1.31 13.29 -1.47
N LEU A 37 1.03 14.26 -2.35
CA LEU A 37 2.07 15.11 -2.93
C LEU A 37 2.86 15.86 -1.86
N ARG A 38 2.18 16.41 -0.84
CA ARG A 38 2.84 17.09 0.29
C ARG A 38 3.67 16.12 1.14
N LEU A 39 3.26 14.85 1.22
CA LEU A 39 3.99 13.81 1.96
C LEU A 39 5.16 13.20 1.18
N ALA A 40 5.15 13.25 -0.16
CA ALA A 40 6.13 12.56 -1.00
C ALA A 40 7.60 12.81 -0.61
N PRO A 41 8.07 14.06 -0.36
CA PRO A 41 9.46 14.28 0.08
C PRO A 41 9.79 13.66 1.45
N SER A 42 8.80 13.66 2.36
CA SER A 42 8.94 13.01 3.67
C SER A 42 8.99 11.49 3.53
N LEU A 43 8.19 10.92 2.63
CA LEU A 43 8.20 9.48 2.33
C LEU A 43 9.54 9.05 1.74
N GLN A 44 10.10 9.80 0.79
CA GLN A 44 11.41 9.50 0.19
C GLN A 44 12.52 9.42 1.24
N SER A 45 12.54 10.37 2.19
CA SER A 45 13.57 10.44 3.23
C SER A 45 13.39 9.42 4.36
N HIS A 46 12.15 9.01 4.66
CA HIS A 46 11.85 8.18 5.83
C HIS A 46 11.51 6.72 5.51
N ALA A 47 11.10 6.37 4.29
CA ALA A 47 10.61 5.02 3.96
C ALA A 47 11.60 3.90 4.32
N THR A 48 12.90 4.14 4.17
CA THR A 48 13.95 3.14 4.50
C THR A 48 14.03 2.78 6.00
N LYS A 49 13.48 3.63 6.86
CA LYS A 49 13.42 3.46 8.32
C LYS A 49 12.03 3.09 8.81
N MET A 50 11.00 3.16 7.96
CA MET A 50 9.63 2.85 8.34
C MET A 50 9.47 1.37 8.73
N PRO A 51 8.67 1.07 9.76
CA PRO A 51 8.26 -0.29 10.05
C PRO A 51 7.33 -0.83 8.94
N PRO A 52 7.21 -2.16 8.81
CA PRO A 52 6.35 -2.82 7.80
C PRO A 52 4.91 -2.29 7.78
N ARG A 53 4.29 -2.13 8.95
CA ARG A 53 2.94 -1.57 9.10
C ARG A 53 2.77 -0.19 8.44
N GLU A 54 3.75 0.69 8.61
CA GLU A 54 3.70 2.04 8.01
C GLU A 54 3.88 1.99 6.49
N LEU A 55 4.75 1.10 5.99
CA LEU A 55 4.93 0.91 4.55
C LEU A 55 3.64 0.39 3.89
N ALA A 56 2.98 -0.59 4.51
CA ALA A 56 1.68 -1.08 4.04
C ALA A 56 0.65 0.06 4.02
N ALA A 57 0.56 0.85 5.10
CA ALA A 57 -0.35 1.99 5.17
C ALA A 57 -0.07 3.06 4.11
N VAL A 58 1.20 3.35 3.80
CA VAL A 58 1.59 4.27 2.72
C VAL A 58 1.11 3.76 1.38
N VAL A 59 1.31 2.48 1.08
CA VAL A 59 0.88 1.86 -0.18
C VAL A 59 -0.65 1.86 -0.29
N SER A 60 -1.37 1.56 0.79
CA SER A 60 -2.84 1.63 0.81
C SER A 60 -3.36 3.05 0.65
N ALA A 61 -2.75 4.03 1.32
CA ALA A 61 -3.13 5.44 1.17
C ALA A 61 -2.90 5.94 -0.26
N ALA A 62 -1.75 5.60 -0.84
CA ALA A 62 -1.42 5.91 -2.23
C ALA A 62 -2.43 5.28 -3.20
N ALA A 63 -2.77 4.00 -3.01
CA ALA A 63 -3.75 3.29 -3.82
C ALA A 63 -5.15 3.91 -3.74
N ARG A 64 -5.57 4.35 -2.55
CA ARG A 64 -6.85 5.02 -2.30
C ARG A 64 -6.98 6.31 -3.12
N VAL A 65 -5.93 7.12 -3.19
CA VAL A 65 -5.93 8.39 -3.93
C VAL A 65 -5.33 8.29 -5.34
N LYS A 66 -5.05 7.06 -5.82
CA LYS A 66 -4.41 6.78 -7.12
C LYS A 66 -3.12 7.58 -7.34
N PHE A 67 -2.34 7.73 -6.27
CA PHE A 67 -1.05 8.40 -6.29
C PHE A 67 0.07 7.41 -6.63
N TYR A 68 0.78 7.67 -7.72
CA TYR A 68 2.02 6.99 -8.04
C TYR A 68 3.08 8.00 -8.46
N ASP A 69 4.07 8.17 -7.59
CA ASP A 69 5.30 8.90 -7.90
C ASP A 69 6.42 7.88 -8.05
N SER A 70 7.01 7.82 -9.25
CA SER A 70 8.02 6.82 -9.57
C SER A 70 9.27 6.94 -8.70
N GLU A 71 9.65 8.16 -8.31
CA GLU A 71 10.83 8.38 -7.49
C GLU A 71 10.57 7.93 -6.04
N VAL A 72 9.41 8.26 -5.48
CA VAL A 72 8.99 7.80 -4.14
C VAL A 72 8.94 6.27 -4.10
N PHE A 73 8.28 5.64 -5.08
CA PHE A 73 8.08 4.18 -5.06
C PHE A 73 9.35 3.41 -5.40
N GLN A 74 10.05 3.75 -6.48
CA GLN A 74 11.20 2.98 -6.95
C GLN A 74 12.45 3.21 -6.10
N SER A 75 12.65 4.43 -5.60
CA SER A 75 13.86 4.76 -4.84
C SER A 75 13.72 4.50 -3.35
N ALA A 76 12.51 4.56 -2.79
CA ALA A 76 12.31 4.53 -1.34
C ALA A 76 11.38 3.39 -0.88
N VAL A 77 10.12 3.38 -1.31
CA VAL A 77 9.10 2.46 -0.75
C VAL A 77 9.35 1.00 -1.13
N LEU A 78 9.49 0.67 -2.42
CA LEU A 78 9.67 -0.71 -2.86
C LEU A 78 10.99 -1.32 -2.34
N PRO A 79 12.14 -0.63 -2.37
CA PRO A 79 13.36 -1.13 -1.75
C PRO A 79 13.22 -1.39 -0.24
N ALA A 80 12.52 -0.52 0.49
CA ALA A 80 12.27 -0.71 1.92
C ALA A 80 11.41 -1.96 2.18
N VAL A 81 10.35 -2.15 1.40
CA VAL A 81 9.49 -3.35 1.47
C VAL A 81 10.29 -4.61 1.18
N ARG A 82 11.07 -4.64 0.09
CA ARG A 82 11.95 -5.78 -0.24
C ARG A 82 12.92 -6.10 0.89
N ARG A 83 13.51 -5.08 1.53
CA ARG A 83 14.45 -5.26 2.64
C ARG A 83 13.79 -5.93 3.85
N HIS A 84 12.55 -5.57 4.16
CA HIS A 84 11.82 -6.20 5.26
C HIS A 84 11.45 -7.64 4.93
N LEU A 85 10.92 -7.90 3.74
CA LEU A 85 10.56 -9.24 3.27
C LEU A 85 11.77 -10.18 3.12
N SER A 86 12.94 -9.65 2.76
CA SER A 86 14.17 -10.46 2.67
C SER A 86 14.75 -10.83 4.02
N ARG A 87 14.49 -10.03 5.07
CA ARG A 87 14.94 -10.30 6.44
C ARG A 87 14.04 -11.27 7.18
N SER A 88 12.73 -11.18 6.97
CA SER A 88 11.77 -12.08 7.58
C SER A 88 10.52 -12.23 6.71
N ARG A 89 10.08 -13.48 6.53
CA ARG A 89 8.79 -13.80 5.90
C ARG A 89 7.60 -13.31 6.72
N THR A 90 7.79 -13.10 8.02
CA THR A 90 6.76 -12.60 8.94
C THR A 90 6.95 -11.12 9.28
N ALA A 91 7.76 -10.39 8.50
CA ALA A 91 7.95 -8.96 8.72
C ALA A 91 6.63 -8.18 8.64
N PHE A 92 5.73 -8.61 7.76
CA PHE A 92 4.38 -8.06 7.63
C PHE A 92 3.37 -9.02 8.27
N GLY A 93 2.46 -8.47 9.09
CA GLY A 93 1.27 -9.19 9.52
C GLY A 93 0.38 -9.58 8.34
N ALA A 94 -0.58 -10.48 8.57
CA ALA A 94 -1.50 -10.96 7.54
C ALA A 94 -2.18 -9.81 6.78
N ASP A 95 -2.79 -8.89 7.53
CA ASP A 95 -3.52 -7.75 6.95
C ASP A 95 -2.57 -6.78 6.24
N GLU A 96 -1.42 -6.50 6.83
CA GLU A 96 -0.42 -5.60 6.25
C GLU A 96 0.13 -6.15 4.93
N ALA A 97 0.38 -7.46 4.86
CA ALA A 97 0.85 -8.12 3.65
C ALA A 97 -0.22 -8.12 2.55
N ALA A 98 -1.49 -8.37 2.92
CA ALA A 98 -2.60 -8.32 1.99
C ALA A 98 -2.85 -6.89 1.48
N ASP A 99 -2.87 -5.91 2.37
CA ASP A 99 -3.03 -4.48 2.06
C ASP A 99 -1.91 -3.97 1.17
N LEU A 100 -0.67 -4.38 1.44
CA LEU A 100 0.50 -4.07 0.62
C LEU A 100 0.31 -4.55 -0.83
N ILE A 101 0.04 -5.83 -1.06
CA ILE A 101 -0.05 -6.33 -2.45
C ILE A 101 -1.32 -5.85 -3.16
N CYS A 102 -2.43 -5.68 -2.43
CA CYS A 102 -3.65 -5.10 -2.99
C CYS A 102 -3.41 -3.66 -3.45
N GLY A 103 -2.77 -2.84 -2.61
CA GLY A 103 -2.48 -1.46 -2.95
C GLY A 103 -1.50 -1.35 -4.13
N LEU A 104 -0.47 -2.20 -4.20
CA LEU A 104 0.42 -2.25 -5.36
C LEU A 104 -0.34 -2.64 -6.64
N ALA A 105 -1.19 -3.67 -6.58
CA ALA A 105 -2.01 -4.08 -7.71
C ALA A 105 -2.99 -2.99 -8.16
N GLU A 106 -3.58 -2.24 -7.23
CA GLU A 106 -4.46 -1.11 -7.52
C GLU A 106 -3.74 0.07 -8.19
N LEU A 107 -2.47 0.27 -7.87
CA LEU A 107 -1.60 1.26 -8.51
C LEU A 107 -0.98 0.76 -9.83
N ASN A 108 -1.31 -0.48 -10.25
CA ASN A 108 -0.69 -1.15 -11.39
C ASN A 108 0.84 -1.26 -11.25
N VAL A 109 1.33 -1.40 -10.01
CA VAL A 109 2.74 -1.61 -9.69
C VAL A 109 2.97 -3.10 -9.48
N TYR A 110 3.79 -3.69 -10.33
CA TYR A 110 4.18 -5.08 -10.21
C TYR A 110 5.66 -5.20 -9.84
N ASP A 111 5.92 -5.93 -8.76
CA ASP A 111 7.25 -6.31 -8.32
C ASP A 111 7.22 -7.81 -8.00
N GLN A 112 7.78 -8.63 -8.89
CA GLN A 112 7.74 -10.08 -8.78
C GLN A 112 8.28 -10.56 -7.43
N VAL A 113 9.37 -9.96 -6.93
CA VAL A 113 10.01 -10.37 -5.68
C VAL A 113 9.10 -10.11 -4.50
N ILE A 114 8.49 -8.92 -4.43
CA ILE A 114 7.56 -8.57 -3.34
C ILE A 114 6.36 -9.52 -3.36
N PHE A 115 5.76 -9.72 -4.53
CA PHE A 115 4.58 -10.58 -4.67
C PHE A 115 4.88 -12.03 -4.26
N SER A 116 5.97 -12.61 -4.77
CA SER A 116 6.34 -13.99 -4.45
C SER A 116 6.64 -14.15 -2.95
N ARG A 117 7.32 -13.19 -2.33
CA ARG A 117 7.61 -13.23 -0.88
C ARG A 117 6.36 -13.15 -0.02
N VAL A 118 5.36 -12.38 -0.43
CA VAL A 118 4.07 -12.33 0.27
C VAL A 118 3.32 -13.65 0.10
N VAL A 119 3.35 -14.24 -1.10
CA VAL A 119 2.77 -15.57 -1.35
C VAL A 119 3.45 -16.64 -0.48
N GLU A 120 4.78 -16.71 -0.46
CA GLU A 120 5.54 -17.60 0.42
C GLU A 120 5.10 -17.44 1.89
N ALA A 121 4.97 -16.20 2.36
CA ALA A 121 4.57 -15.91 3.73
C ALA A 121 3.16 -16.40 4.09
N PHE A 122 2.22 -16.41 3.14
CA PHE A 122 0.89 -16.96 3.33
C PHE A 122 0.82 -18.47 3.08
N ALA A 123 1.70 -19.03 2.24
CA ALA A 123 1.82 -20.47 2.06
C ALA A 123 2.23 -21.16 3.36
N ASP A 124 3.09 -20.53 4.16
CA ASP A 124 3.49 -20.98 5.50
C ASP A 124 2.37 -20.76 6.55
N ARG A 125 1.39 -19.88 6.28
CA ARG A 125 0.36 -19.42 7.23
C ARG A 125 -1.05 -19.52 6.67
N LYS A 126 -1.39 -20.64 6.01
CA LYS A 126 -2.69 -20.81 5.35
C LYS A 126 -3.92 -20.63 6.24
N HIS A 127 -3.79 -20.83 7.56
CA HIS A 127 -4.87 -20.55 8.52
C HIS A 127 -5.24 -19.06 8.56
N GLU A 128 -4.29 -18.15 8.31
CA GLU A 128 -4.58 -16.72 8.14
C GLU A 128 -5.40 -16.44 6.86
N LEU A 129 -5.58 -17.41 5.96
CA LEU A 129 -6.44 -17.25 4.78
C LEU A 129 -7.87 -17.74 5.02
N GLU A 130 -8.24 -18.09 6.25
CA GLU A 130 -9.62 -18.49 6.62
C GLU A 130 -10.62 -17.34 6.54
N ASP A 131 -10.14 -16.09 6.57
CA ASP A 131 -10.97 -14.92 6.26
C ASP A 131 -11.27 -14.87 4.74
N PRO A 132 -12.55 -15.03 4.32
CA PRO A 132 -12.94 -14.99 2.91
C PRO A 132 -12.64 -13.64 2.24
N SER A 133 -12.68 -12.54 3.01
CA SER A 133 -12.34 -11.22 2.50
C SER A 133 -10.87 -11.15 2.09
N ARG A 134 -9.99 -11.68 2.95
CA ARG A 134 -8.55 -11.71 2.70
C ARG A 134 -8.20 -12.62 1.51
N SER A 135 -8.71 -13.85 1.48
CA SER A 135 -8.45 -14.81 0.40
C SER A 135 -8.91 -14.26 -0.97
N GLY A 136 -10.11 -13.66 -1.02
CA GLY A 136 -10.67 -13.04 -2.22
C GLY A 136 -9.87 -11.84 -2.71
N ARG A 137 -9.46 -10.94 -1.80
CA ARG A 137 -8.65 -9.76 -2.12
C ARG A 137 -7.27 -10.15 -2.67
N LEU A 138 -6.59 -11.09 -2.03
CA LEU A 138 -5.28 -11.60 -2.48
C LEU A 138 -5.40 -12.21 -3.89
N LEU A 139 -6.39 -13.08 -4.11
CA LEU A 139 -6.63 -13.69 -5.42
C LEU A 139 -6.86 -12.63 -6.51
N ALA A 140 -7.66 -11.60 -6.23
CA ALA A 140 -7.91 -10.52 -7.16
C ALA A 140 -6.63 -9.73 -7.49
N ALA A 141 -5.81 -9.42 -6.48
CA ALA A 141 -4.54 -8.70 -6.66
C ALA A 141 -3.53 -9.48 -7.51
N LEU A 142 -3.36 -10.78 -7.22
CA LEU A 142 -2.45 -11.67 -7.96
C LEU A 142 -2.88 -11.83 -9.43
N LYS A 143 -4.18 -12.03 -9.69
CA LYS A 143 -4.72 -12.11 -11.05
C LYS A 143 -4.59 -10.80 -11.81
N ARG A 144 -4.91 -9.67 -11.17
CA ARG A 144 -4.85 -8.33 -11.80
C ARG A 144 -3.46 -7.98 -12.29
N THR A 145 -2.44 -8.35 -11.52
CA THR A 145 -1.04 -8.06 -11.85
C THR A 145 -0.41 -9.10 -12.78
N GLY A 146 -1.14 -10.18 -13.11
CA GLY A 146 -0.62 -11.27 -13.93
C GLY A 146 0.58 -11.96 -13.29
N HIS A 147 0.58 -12.08 -11.96
CA HIS A 147 1.68 -12.68 -11.21
C HIS A 147 1.94 -14.12 -11.66
N ARG A 148 3.23 -14.48 -11.82
CA ARG A 148 3.72 -15.79 -12.30
C ARG A 148 4.74 -16.36 -11.33
N GLY A 149 4.83 -17.69 -11.28
CA GLY A 149 5.79 -18.45 -10.45
C GLY A 149 5.20 -19.03 -9.16
N ASP A 150 3.95 -18.69 -8.83
CA ASP A 150 3.23 -19.17 -7.66
C ASP A 150 1.83 -19.71 -8.04
N GLU A 151 1.74 -20.38 -9.19
CA GLU A 151 0.48 -20.87 -9.77
C GLU A 151 -0.29 -21.80 -8.83
N ASP A 152 0.41 -22.70 -8.13
CA ASP A 152 -0.20 -23.62 -7.15
C ASP A 152 -0.93 -22.87 -6.02
N PHE A 153 -0.36 -21.75 -5.57
CA PHE A 153 -0.97 -20.93 -4.52
C PHE A 153 -2.16 -20.13 -5.06
N VAL A 154 -2.06 -19.61 -6.28
CA VAL A 154 -3.17 -18.92 -6.96
C VAL A 154 -4.35 -19.88 -7.17
N ASP A 155 -4.08 -21.11 -7.59
CA ASP A 155 -5.09 -22.15 -7.78
C ASP A 155 -5.73 -22.57 -6.45
N TYR A 156 -4.93 -22.71 -5.39
CA TYR A 156 -5.43 -22.94 -4.03
C TYR A 156 -6.41 -21.84 -3.61
N LEU A 157 -6.05 -20.56 -3.77
CA LEU A 157 -6.94 -19.44 -3.47
C LEU A 157 -8.21 -19.45 -4.33
N ALA A 158 -8.10 -19.79 -5.62
CA ALA A 158 -9.23 -19.86 -6.52
C ALA A 158 -10.23 -20.95 -6.11
N GLN A 159 -9.74 -22.14 -5.72
CA GLN A 159 -10.57 -23.23 -5.20
C GLN A 159 -11.25 -22.82 -3.90
N LYS A 160 -10.50 -22.19 -2.98
CA LYS A 160 -11.03 -21.72 -1.69
C LYS A 160 -12.16 -20.70 -1.86
N VAL A 161 -11.92 -19.63 -2.62
CA VAL A 161 -12.94 -18.59 -2.87
C VAL A 161 -14.17 -19.16 -3.58
N LYS A 162 -13.99 -20.15 -4.46
CA LYS A 162 -15.11 -20.85 -5.11
C LYS A 162 -15.94 -21.64 -4.11
N ALA A 163 -15.30 -22.38 -3.21
CA ALA A 163 -15.99 -23.14 -2.17
C ALA A 163 -16.78 -22.23 -1.22
N GLU A 164 -16.17 -21.13 -0.76
CA GLU A 164 -16.81 -20.14 0.12
C GLU A 164 -18.05 -19.51 -0.52
N ARG A 165 -17.99 -19.14 -1.80
CA ARG A 165 -19.14 -18.61 -2.54
C ARG A 165 -20.27 -19.63 -2.68
N TYR A 166 -19.93 -20.90 -2.90
CA TYR A 166 -20.91 -21.97 -3.00
C TYR A 166 -21.63 -22.19 -1.66
N GLU A 167 -20.89 -22.21 -0.55
CA GLU A 167 -21.47 -22.33 0.79
C GLU A 167 -22.37 -21.13 1.14
N GLN A 168 -21.95 -19.92 0.79
CA GLN A 168 -22.78 -18.73 0.99
C GLN A 168 -24.09 -18.83 0.21
N HIS A 169 -24.03 -19.24 -1.06
CA HIS A 169 -25.22 -19.40 -1.89
C HIS A 169 -26.19 -20.45 -1.33
N LEU A 170 -25.68 -21.57 -0.80
CA LEU A 170 -26.52 -22.58 -0.14
C LEU A 170 -27.24 -22.03 1.10
N ARG A 171 -26.57 -21.17 1.88
CA ARG A 171 -27.17 -20.53 3.06
C ARG A 171 -28.27 -19.52 2.70
N GLU A 172 -28.16 -18.86 1.54
CA GLU A 172 -29.16 -17.89 1.08
C GLU A 172 -30.44 -18.55 0.52
N ILE A 173 -30.37 -19.83 0.12
CA ILE A 173 -31.51 -20.59 -0.40
C ILE A 173 -32.32 -21.28 0.72
N GLN A 174 -31.73 -21.46 1.90
CA GLN A 174 -32.37 -22.09 3.07
C GLN A 174 -33.19 -21.08 3.88
#